data_AF-A0A8R2JVI0-F1
#
_entry.id   AF-A0A8R2JVI0-F1
#
_cell.length_a   1.000
_cell.length_b   1.000
_cell.length_c   1.000
_cell.angle_alpha   90.00
_cell.angle_beta   90.00
_cell.angle_gamma   90.00
#
_symmetry.space_group_name_H-M   'P 1'
#
loop_
_entity.id
_entity.type
_entity.pdbx_description
1 polymer ?
#
loop_
_entity_poly.entity_id
_entity_poly.type
_entity_poly.pdbx_seq_one_letter_code
_entity_poly.pdbx_strand_id
1 'polypeptide(L)'
;MSPLPIYEPQYFGQEPIETENDGDMRNVYFGRQNEEVENMREIIVCVACLNEESNVVLRPCNHTCLCGACYEGLTRLVCPLCREPIREIVVFLS
;
A
#
# COMPACT_ATOMS: atom_id res chain seq x y z
N MET A 1 24.36 -29.75 28.86
CA MET A 1 23.90 -29.24 27.55
C MET A 1 23.28 -27.88 27.80
N SER A 2 23.97 -26.82 27.41
CA SER A 2 23.63 -25.43 27.65
C SER A 2 22.91 -24.85 26.43
N PRO A 3 21.71 -24.26 26.55
CA PRO A 3 21.13 -23.44 25.49
C PRO A 3 21.75 -22.04 25.47
N LEU A 4 22.00 -21.51 24.26
CA LEU A 4 22.52 -20.18 23.98
C LEU A 4 21.52 -19.07 24.35
N PRO A 5 21.98 -17.83 24.66
CA PRO A 5 21.10 -16.72 25.02
C PRO A 5 20.36 -16.19 23.79
N ILE A 6 19.04 -16.14 23.87
CA ILE A 6 18.18 -15.49 22.89
C ILE A 6 18.30 -13.97 23.09
N TYR A 7 18.73 -13.29 22.03
CA TYR A 7 18.78 -11.84 21.90
C TYR A 7 17.43 -11.20 22.24
N GLU A 8 17.42 -10.33 23.26
CA GLU A 8 16.24 -9.58 23.71
C GLU A 8 15.91 -8.43 22.72
N PRO A 9 14.71 -8.38 22.12
CA PRO A 9 14.21 -7.14 21.54
C PRO A 9 13.65 -6.27 22.66
N GLN A 10 14.16 -5.04 22.76
CA GLN A 10 13.77 -4.05 23.76
C GLN A 10 12.33 -3.59 23.50
N TYR A 11 11.37 -4.18 24.23
CA TYR A 11 9.96 -3.80 24.21
C TYR A 11 9.78 -2.44 24.87
N PHE A 12 9.69 -1.38 24.07
CA PHE A 12 9.27 -0.06 24.56
C PHE A 12 7.74 0.06 24.46
N GLY A 13 7.08 -0.10 25.62
CA GLY A 13 5.76 0.40 25.99
C GLY A 13 4.65 0.41 24.93
N GLN A 14 3.78 -0.59 24.96
CA GLN A 14 2.47 -0.56 24.31
C GLN A 14 1.39 -0.68 25.39
N GLU A 15 0.64 0.39 25.64
CA GLU A 15 -0.68 0.26 26.25
C GLU A 15 -1.72 0.08 25.13
N PRO A 16 -2.76 -0.76 25.33
CA PRO A 16 -3.70 -1.09 24.27
C PRO A 16 -4.64 0.09 23.99
N ILE A 17 -4.85 0.39 22.70
CA ILE A 17 -5.81 1.40 22.24
C ILE A 17 -7.13 0.67 22.00
N GLU A 18 -8.15 0.98 22.79
CA GLU A 18 -9.52 0.49 22.57
C GLU A 18 -10.10 1.22 21.35
N THR A 19 -10.37 0.50 20.26
CA THR A 19 -11.06 1.05 19.09
C THR A 19 -12.49 0.54 19.06
N GLU A 20 -13.43 1.46 19.22
CA GLU A 20 -14.86 1.21 19.05
C GLU A 20 -15.15 0.90 17.57
N ASN A 21 -15.90 -0.18 17.32
CA ASN A 21 -16.24 -0.70 16.00
C ASN A 21 -17.20 0.24 15.26
N ASP A 22 -16.75 0.82 14.14
CA ASP A 22 -17.62 1.21 13.03
C ASP A 22 -16.92 0.86 11.71
N GLY A 23 -17.52 -0.06 10.96
CA GLY A 23 -16.91 -0.69 9.80
C GLY A 23 -16.91 0.16 8.54
N ASP A 24 -15.72 0.53 8.05
CA ASP A 24 -15.37 0.51 6.62
C ASP A 24 -13.82 0.58 6.51
N MET A 25 -13.18 -0.58 6.35
CA MET A 25 -11.74 -0.72 6.41
C MET A 25 -11.13 -0.72 5.00
N ARG A 26 -10.81 0.45 4.45
CA ARG A 26 -9.84 0.60 3.35
C ARG A 26 -9.04 1.90 3.47
N ASN A 27 -7.96 1.87 4.25
CA ASN A 27 -6.78 2.68 3.94
C ASN A 27 -5.53 2.04 4.55
N VAL A 28 -4.71 1.44 3.68
CA VAL A 28 -3.34 1.00 4.00
C VAL A 28 -2.44 2.21 3.71
N TYR A 29 -1.51 2.50 4.62
CA TYR A 29 -0.50 3.60 4.62
C TYR A 29 -0.90 4.89 5.37
N PHE A 30 -0.61 4.90 6.68
CA PHE A 30 -0.65 6.08 7.56
C PHE A 30 0.73 6.74 7.62
N GLY A 31 0.89 7.89 6.97
CA GLY A 31 2.00 8.83 7.17
C GLY A 31 1.62 9.92 8.17
N ARG A 32 2.50 10.22 9.12
CA ARG A 32 2.31 11.16 10.25
C ARG A 32 2.10 12.61 9.74
N GLN A 33 1.08 13.32 10.26
CA GLN A 33 0.75 14.70 9.92
C GLN A 33 1.77 15.71 10.49
N ASN A 34 2.19 16.67 9.68
CA ASN A 34 2.71 17.98 10.12
C ASN A 34 1.82 19.07 9.48
N GLU A 35 1.51 20.10 10.27
CA GLU A 35 0.55 21.16 9.98
C GLU A 35 1.12 22.23 9.04
N GLU A 36 0.88 22.11 7.73
CA GLU A 36 0.93 23.18 6.73
C GLU A 36 0.12 22.69 5.52
N VAL A 37 -1.15 23.12 5.40
CA VAL A 37 -2.11 22.57 4.41
C VAL A 37 -1.87 23.19 3.02
N GLU A 38 -0.72 22.86 2.42
CA GLU A 38 -0.46 23.08 1.00
C GLU A 38 -0.91 21.82 0.24
N ASN A 39 -2.12 21.87 -0.34
CA ASN A 39 -2.69 20.93 -1.31
C ASN A 39 -2.10 19.50 -1.32
N MET A 40 -2.30 18.77 -0.22
CA MET A 40 -1.76 17.43 -0.05
C MET A 40 -2.51 16.44 -0.95
N ARG A 41 -2.00 16.25 -2.17
CA ARG A 41 -2.41 15.11 -2.99
C ARG A 41 -1.97 13.85 -2.25
N GLU A 42 -2.91 12.98 -1.90
CA GLU A 42 -2.58 11.66 -1.36
C GLU A 42 -1.85 10.86 -2.46
N ILE A 43 -0.52 10.76 -2.35
CA ILE A 43 0.30 9.98 -3.28
C ILE A 43 0.10 8.50 -2.97
N ILE A 44 -0.43 7.75 -3.93
CA ILE A 44 -0.59 6.30 -3.79
C ILE A 44 0.70 5.62 -4.27
N VAL A 45 1.46 5.01 -3.37
CA VAL A 45 2.70 4.30 -3.72
C VAL A 45 2.39 2.94 -4.35
N CYS A 46 3.16 2.54 -5.36
CA CYS A 46 3.02 1.25 -6.04
C CYS A 46 3.19 0.08 -5.06
N VAL A 47 2.21 -0.81 -5.02
CA VAL A 47 2.19 -1.95 -4.09
C VAL A 47 3.19 -3.05 -4.44
N ALA A 48 3.73 -3.04 -5.66
CA ALA A 48 4.68 -4.06 -6.14
C ALA A 48 6.13 -3.69 -5.80
N CYS A 49 6.55 -2.45 -6.04
CA CYS A 49 7.93 -2.02 -5.79
C CYS A 49 8.11 -1.20 -4.51
N LEU A 50 7.03 -0.61 -3.96
CA LEU A 50 7.07 0.30 -2.81
C LEU A 50 8.03 1.49 -2.99
N ASN A 51 8.35 1.84 -4.23
CA ASN A 51 9.38 2.82 -4.59
C ASN A 51 8.85 3.99 -5.43
N GLU A 52 7.92 3.72 -6.35
CA GLU A 52 7.36 4.73 -7.26
C GLU A 52 5.88 5.00 -6.97
N GLU A 53 5.39 6.15 -7.40
CA GLU A 53 3.96 6.47 -7.39
C GLU A 53 3.19 5.56 -8.37
N SER A 54 1.99 5.17 -7.96
CA SER A 54 1.05 4.46 -8.81
C SER A 54 0.46 5.41 -9.84
N ASN A 55 0.74 5.15 -11.11
CA ASN A 55 0.22 5.94 -12.22
C ASN A 55 -0.58 5.09 -13.22
N VAL A 56 -0.98 3.88 -12.83
CA VAL A 56 -1.65 2.91 -13.69
C VAL A 56 -3.03 2.54 -13.14
N VAL A 57 -4.08 2.75 -13.93
CA VAL A 57 -5.46 2.33 -13.62
C VAL A 57 -5.76 1.00 -14.30
N LEU A 58 -6.25 0.05 -13.52
CA LEU A 58 -6.61 -1.29 -13.98
C LEU A 58 -8.13 -1.41 -14.21
N ARG A 59 -8.58 -1.58 -15.45
CA ARG A 59 -10.01 -1.76 -15.77
C ARG A 59 -10.37 -3.25 -15.88
N PRO A 60 -11.56 -3.68 -15.42
CA PRO A 60 -12.72 -2.86 -15.02
C PRO A 60 -12.77 -2.45 -13.54
N CYS A 61 -11.86 -2.93 -12.69
CA CYS A 61 -11.93 -2.71 -11.24
C CYS A 61 -11.58 -1.30 -10.77
N ASN A 62 -10.92 -0.50 -11.60
CA ASN A 62 -10.52 0.89 -11.38
C ASN A 62 -9.49 1.11 -10.26
N HIS A 63 -8.77 0.08 -9.82
CA HIS A 63 -7.69 0.25 -8.84
C HIS A 63 -6.45 0.89 -9.47
N THR A 64 -5.89 1.87 -8.78
CA THR A 64 -4.60 2.50 -9.08
C THR A 64 -3.58 2.05 -8.05
N CYS A 65 -2.78 1.02 -8.38
CA CYS A 65 -1.89 0.37 -7.40
C CYS A 65 -0.52 -0.02 -7.94
N LEU A 66 -0.27 0.22 -9.24
CA LEU A 66 0.98 -0.12 -9.91
C LEU A 66 1.58 1.13 -10.56
N CYS A 67 2.91 1.21 -10.58
CA CYS A 67 3.65 2.14 -11.43
C CYS A 67 3.80 1.58 -12.85
N GLY A 68 4.24 2.44 -13.77
CA GLY A 68 4.51 2.12 -15.17
C GLY A 68 5.42 0.91 -15.36
N ALA A 69 6.55 0.85 -14.65
CA ALA A 69 7.48 -0.27 -14.78
C ALA A 69 6.88 -1.60 -14.24
N CYS A 70 6.09 -1.55 -13.18
CA CYS A 70 5.57 -2.75 -12.54
C CYS A 70 4.41 -3.39 -13.30
N TYR A 71 3.56 -2.62 -13.99
CA TYR A 71 2.47 -3.23 -14.78
C TYR A 71 3.00 -3.97 -16.01
N GLU A 72 4.09 -3.50 -16.64
CA GLU A 72 4.71 -4.15 -17.79
C GLU A 72 5.33 -5.52 -17.43
N GLY A 73 5.78 -5.67 -16.18
CA GLY A 73 6.31 -6.93 -15.66
C GLY A 73 5.25 -7.96 -15.24
N LEU A 74 3.94 -7.67 -15.41
CA LEU A 74 2.88 -8.59 -15.00
C LEU A 74 2.90 -9.88 -15.81
N THR A 75 3.20 -10.99 -15.14
CA THR A 75 3.05 -12.35 -15.69
C THR A 75 1.59 -12.78 -15.80
N ARG A 76 0.70 -12.19 -15.00
CA ARG A 76 -0.75 -12.45 -14.99
C ARG A 76 -1.50 -11.13 -15.03
N LEU A 77 -2.45 -11.01 -15.97
CA LEU A 77 -3.31 -9.83 -16.12
C LEU A 77 -4.47 -9.87 -15.11
N VAL A 78 -4.16 -9.75 -13.82
CA VAL A 78 -5.12 -9.67 -12.71
C VAL A 78 -4.73 -8.54 -11.76
N CYS A 79 -5.73 -7.84 -11.21
CA CYS A 79 -5.49 -6.76 -10.26
C CYS A 79 -4.85 -7.30 -8.96
N PRO A 80 -3.74 -6.72 -8.46
CA PRO A 80 -3.13 -7.14 -7.19
C PRO A 80 -4.03 -6.97 -5.97
N LEU A 81 -4.96 -6.01 -6.01
CA LEU A 81 -5.82 -5.68 -4.86
C LEU A 81 -7.07 -6.56 -4.79
N CYS A 82 -7.81 -6.70 -5.89
CA CYS A 82 -9.10 -7.40 -5.90
C CYS A 82 -9.12 -8.69 -6.74
N ARG A 83 -8.03 -9.01 -7.43
CA ARG A 83 -7.89 -10.19 -8.31
C ARG A 83 -8.80 -10.19 -9.53
N GLU A 84 -9.50 -9.09 -9.82
CA GLU A 84 -10.29 -8.92 -11.04
C GLU A 84 -9.38 -9.02 -12.28
N PRO A 85 -9.76 -9.78 -13.33
CA PRO A 85 -9.02 -9.83 -14.59
C PRO A 85 -8.91 -8.46 -15.25
N ILE A 86 -7.68 -8.08 -15.60
CA ILE A 86 -7.40 -6.80 -16.25
C ILE A 86 -7.75 -6.94 -17.74
N ARG A 87 -8.62 -6.05 -18.22
CA ARG A 87 -9.03 -5.98 -19.64
C ARG A 87 -8.43 -4.80 -20.37
N GLU A 88 -8.16 -3.72 -19.64
CA GLU A 88 -7.60 -2.48 -20.17
C GLU A 88 -6.73 -1.82 -19.08
N ILE A 89 -5.68 -1.16 -19.54
CA ILE A 89 -4.71 -0.45 -18.71
C ILE A 89 -4.64 0.99 -19.20
N VAL A 90 -4.80 1.93 -18.28
CA VAL A 90 -4.64 3.36 -18.56
C VAL A 90 -3.47 3.88 -17.72
N VAL A 91 -2.46 4.43 -18.38
CA VAL A 91 -1.29 5.01 -17.72
C VAL A 91 -1.41 6.53 -17.77
N PHE A 92 -1.25 7.19 -16.64
CA PHE A 92 -1.13 8.64 -16.58
C PHE A 92 0.33 9.05 -16.68
N LEU A 93 0.61 9.90 -17.66
CA LEU A 93 1.88 10.62 -17.74
C LEU A 93 1.67 11.94 -16.99
N SER A 94 2.42 12.12 -15.91
CA SER A 94 2.51 13.37 -15.15
C SER A 94 3.36 14.40 -15.88
#